data_AF-A0A923ZNY5-F1
#
_entry.id   AF-A0A923ZNY5-F1
#
_cell.length_a   1.000
_cell.length_b   1.000
_cell.length_c   1.000
_cell.angle_alpha   90.00
_cell.angle_beta   90.00
_cell.angle_gamma   90.00
#
_symmetry.space_group_name_H-M   'P 1'
#
loop_
_entity.id
_entity.type
_entity.pdbx_description
1 polymer ?
#
loop_
_entity_poly.entity_id
_entity_poly.type
_entity_poly.pdbx_seq_one_letter_code
_entity_poly.pdbx_strand_id
1 'polypeptide(L)'
;MIIASDISLKPYNTFGINVTAKFFVDINNLAQLPELLQTRQYKTNDYLLLGGGSNMLLTKDINAEAKEIEVIAPEYFNQQQNNNLHTIKISQELIRYKTVSTTAPYKILDCQRGAFDTSTAMHKAGDIAGKLFDHSYEVFFPDINMQRETAKNIATLMNETGVDHLDFDGIEGGLASGQGDYGTELFAKDVYDNVKHDFLCGTSRSKTFFWHMCSYYNWGEPWYGGFSESMQQYRIDIQGLFERNYMPHMLGWYLLAENTTLSQMEWMLARSAGYGAGFAMVIKSASIKKNPFALNLLDAIREWETARNGKAFTKEQQERLKDPKNEFHLEKIGDGKWNLTQYAASPVFVREKFIRQPGEPTHTTWNYNQEWKEQPLQFRLSINGKEGTVSEIKMQLDNYAEIKLPLELSAGETAVCDGTASLKIYDKKGKLRDTQQLPALPPVVANGNHTIIIDCSFEGEEPPKIEMQFKGKLATETCAISK
;
A
#
# COMPACT_ATOMS: atom_id res chain seq x y z
N MET A 1 -48.19 -28.03 -15.65
CA MET A 1 -46.81 -27.80 -16.17
C MET A 1 -46.21 -29.13 -16.67
N ILE A 2 -45.38 -29.15 -17.72
CA ILE A 2 -44.75 -30.39 -18.23
C ILE A 2 -43.28 -30.44 -17.82
N ILE A 3 -42.89 -31.46 -17.03
CA ILE A 3 -41.49 -31.77 -16.74
C ILE A 3 -41.09 -32.91 -17.67
N ALA A 4 -40.24 -32.61 -18.65
CA ALA A 4 -39.70 -33.59 -19.57
C ALA A 4 -38.44 -34.23 -18.98
N SER A 5 -38.21 -35.50 -19.30
CA SER A 5 -37.00 -36.21 -18.89
C SER A 5 -36.04 -36.33 -20.08
N ASP A 6 -34.75 -36.38 -19.77
CA ASP A 6 -33.69 -36.67 -20.76
C ASP A 6 -33.68 -35.72 -21.98
N ILE A 7 -33.83 -34.41 -21.73
CA ILE A 7 -33.83 -33.36 -22.76
C ILE A 7 -32.41 -32.87 -23.06
N SER A 8 -32.07 -32.79 -24.35
CA SER A 8 -30.85 -32.11 -24.80
C SER A 8 -30.91 -30.62 -24.49
N LEU A 9 -29.90 -30.12 -23.79
CA LEU A 9 -29.70 -28.71 -23.51
C LEU A 9 -29.03 -27.96 -24.68
N LYS A 10 -28.69 -28.64 -25.78
CA LYS A 10 -28.06 -28.05 -26.98
C LYS A 10 -28.78 -26.81 -27.51
N PRO A 11 -30.12 -26.77 -27.61
CA PRO A 11 -30.85 -25.58 -28.08
C PRO A 11 -30.88 -24.44 -27.06
N TYR A 12 -30.53 -24.72 -25.80
CA TYR A 12 -30.73 -23.85 -24.64
C TYR A 12 -29.42 -23.29 -24.08
N ASN A 13 -28.30 -23.50 -24.77
CA ASN A 13 -27.04 -22.85 -24.48
C ASN A 13 -26.39 -22.37 -25.79
N THR A 14 -25.87 -21.14 -25.78
CA THR A 14 -25.30 -20.48 -26.95
C THR A 14 -24.01 -21.11 -27.45
N PHE A 15 -23.37 -21.96 -26.64
CA PHE A 15 -22.21 -22.76 -27.03
C PHE A 15 -22.59 -24.02 -27.84
N GLY A 16 -23.88 -24.32 -28.00
CA GLY A 16 -24.36 -25.47 -28.77
C GLY A 16 -23.90 -26.81 -28.20
N ILE A 17 -23.65 -26.88 -26.89
CA ILE A 17 -23.16 -28.07 -26.19
C ILE A 17 -24.31 -29.05 -25.99
N ASN A 18 -24.15 -30.27 -26.50
CA ASN A 18 -25.17 -31.31 -26.44
C ASN A 18 -25.04 -32.17 -25.17
N VAL A 19 -25.48 -31.63 -24.04
CA VAL A 19 -25.62 -32.36 -22.78
C VAL A 19 -27.08 -32.57 -22.45
N THR A 20 -27.40 -33.68 -21.79
CA THR A 20 -28.78 -34.07 -21.52
C THR A 20 -29.15 -33.76 -20.08
N ALA A 21 -30.19 -32.96 -19.87
CA ALA A 21 -30.80 -32.74 -18.57
C ALA A 21 -31.70 -33.93 -18.21
N LYS A 22 -31.44 -34.52 -17.02
CA LYS A 22 -32.26 -35.62 -16.47
C LYS A 22 -33.73 -35.22 -16.34
N PHE A 23 -33.98 -33.97 -15.93
CA PHE A 23 -35.29 -33.35 -15.94
C PHE A 23 -35.16 -31.92 -16.46
N PHE A 24 -36.06 -31.51 -17.34
CA PHE A 24 -36.14 -30.18 -17.93
C PHE A 24 -37.57 -29.68 -17.85
N VAL A 25 -37.72 -28.43 -17.42
CA VAL A 25 -39.01 -27.76 -17.36
C VAL A 25 -38.84 -26.36 -17.91
N ASP A 26 -39.64 -26.04 -18.92
CA ASP A 26 -39.68 -24.72 -19.50
C ASP A 26 -40.80 -23.92 -18.83
N ILE A 27 -40.43 -22.95 -17.99
CA ILE A 27 -41.39 -22.12 -17.29
C ILE A 27 -41.69 -20.89 -18.14
N ASN A 28 -42.75 -21.01 -18.92
CA ASN A 28 -43.25 -19.94 -19.80
C ASN A 28 -44.41 -19.16 -19.15
N ASN A 29 -44.78 -19.50 -17.91
CA ASN A 29 -45.83 -18.82 -17.15
C ASN A 29 -45.54 -18.87 -15.64
N LEU A 30 -45.57 -17.70 -14.99
CA LEU A 30 -45.28 -17.55 -13.56
C LEU A 30 -46.21 -18.39 -12.65
N ALA A 31 -47.44 -18.67 -13.07
CA ALA A 31 -48.39 -19.52 -12.33
C ALA A 31 -47.94 -21.00 -12.24
N GLN A 32 -46.96 -21.41 -13.04
CA GLN A 32 -46.39 -22.75 -13.02
C GLN A 32 -45.31 -22.89 -11.93
N LEU A 33 -44.81 -21.78 -11.38
CA LEU A 33 -43.74 -21.81 -10.39
C LEU A 33 -44.21 -22.43 -9.06
N PRO A 34 -45.38 -22.05 -8.48
CA PRO A 34 -45.89 -22.74 -7.29
C PRO A 34 -46.16 -24.23 -7.53
N GLU A 35 -46.57 -24.60 -8.74
CA GLU A 35 -46.75 -26.01 -9.16
C GLU A 35 -45.40 -26.75 -9.17
N LEU A 36 -44.35 -26.15 -9.76
CA LEU A 36 -42.99 -26.72 -9.80
C LEU A 36 -42.42 -26.95 -8.41
N LEU A 37 -42.52 -25.94 -7.54
CA LEU A 37 -41.98 -25.97 -6.19
C LEU A 37 -42.58 -27.08 -5.33
N GLN A 38 -43.79 -27.55 -5.67
CA GLN A 38 -44.44 -28.65 -4.97
C GLN A 38 -44.06 -30.03 -5.51
N THR A 39 -43.46 -30.13 -6.71
CA THR A 39 -43.11 -31.40 -7.33
C THR A 39 -42.01 -32.14 -6.59
N ARG A 40 -42.07 -33.47 -6.63
CA ARG A 40 -41.03 -34.33 -6.04
C ARG A 40 -39.69 -34.12 -6.76
N GLN A 41 -39.71 -33.92 -8.08
CA GLN A 41 -38.54 -33.70 -8.91
C GLN A 41 -37.76 -32.47 -8.43
N TYR A 42 -38.45 -31.36 -8.16
CA TYR A 42 -37.84 -30.15 -7.60
C TYR A 42 -37.35 -30.35 -6.16
N LYS A 43 -38.12 -31.05 -5.31
CA LYS A 43 -37.79 -31.23 -3.88
C LYS A 43 -36.68 -32.24 -3.60
N THR A 44 -36.32 -33.09 -4.56
CA THR A 44 -35.42 -34.24 -4.33
C THR A 44 -34.22 -34.31 -5.27
N ASN A 45 -34.07 -33.34 -6.17
CA ASN A 45 -32.91 -33.24 -7.06
C ASN A 45 -32.37 -31.81 -7.01
N ASP A 46 -31.07 -31.65 -7.24
CA ASP A 46 -30.48 -30.34 -7.46
C ASP A 46 -30.99 -29.76 -8.79
N TYR A 47 -31.15 -28.44 -8.84
CA TYR A 47 -31.69 -27.74 -10.00
C TYR A 47 -30.76 -26.61 -10.46
N LEU A 48 -30.79 -26.35 -11.77
CA LEU A 48 -30.06 -25.27 -12.44
C LEU A 48 -31.08 -24.41 -13.20
N LEU A 49 -31.16 -23.12 -12.86
CA LEU A 49 -31.96 -22.14 -13.61
C LEU A 49 -31.15 -21.65 -14.81
N LEU A 50 -31.60 -21.99 -16.01
CA LEU A 50 -30.99 -21.55 -17.26
C LEU A 50 -31.72 -20.32 -17.80
N GLY A 51 -30.97 -19.22 -17.97
CA GLY A 51 -31.26 -18.13 -18.89
C GLY A 51 -30.09 -17.93 -19.85
N GLY A 52 -30.08 -16.86 -20.66
CA GLY A 52 -28.96 -16.51 -21.57
C GLY A 52 -27.65 -16.04 -20.89
N GLY A 53 -27.65 -15.77 -19.58
CA GLY A 53 -26.48 -15.98 -18.69
C GLY A 53 -25.33 -14.95 -18.56
N SER A 54 -25.39 -13.79 -19.19
CA SER A 54 -24.50 -12.60 -18.97
C SER A 54 -24.87 -11.43 -19.90
N ASN A 55 -25.66 -11.76 -20.91
CA ASN A 55 -26.25 -10.88 -21.89
C ASN A 55 -27.74 -10.73 -21.62
N MET A 56 -28.18 -9.48 -21.47
CA MET A 56 -29.59 -9.10 -21.47
C MET A 56 -30.03 -8.86 -22.91
N LEU A 57 -31.22 -9.35 -23.27
CA LEU A 57 -31.89 -8.94 -24.49
C LEU A 57 -32.68 -7.65 -24.21
N LEU A 58 -32.52 -6.62 -25.03
CA LEU A 58 -33.39 -5.45 -24.94
C LEU A 58 -34.84 -5.87 -25.21
N THR A 59 -35.75 -5.52 -24.29
CA THR A 59 -37.18 -5.82 -24.44
C THR A 59 -37.92 -4.78 -25.29
N LYS A 60 -37.31 -3.61 -25.49
CA LYS A 60 -37.84 -2.47 -26.25
C LYS A 60 -36.71 -1.74 -26.97
N ASP A 61 -37.09 -1.02 -28.03
CA ASP A 61 -36.18 -0.09 -28.70
C ASP A 61 -35.78 1.05 -27.74
N ILE A 62 -34.52 1.49 -27.87
CA ILE A 62 -33.92 2.56 -27.06
C ILE A 62 -33.46 3.67 -28.01
N ASN A 63 -34.06 4.85 -27.89
CA ASN A 63 -33.61 6.04 -28.63
C ASN A 63 -32.32 6.61 -28.01
N ALA A 64 -31.57 7.45 -28.72
CA ALA A 64 -30.27 7.97 -28.27
C ALA A 64 -30.31 8.86 -27.00
N GLU A 65 -31.49 9.33 -26.60
CA GLU A 65 -31.68 10.22 -25.44
C GLU A 65 -32.20 9.48 -24.19
N ALA A 66 -32.46 8.17 -24.32
CA ALA A 66 -33.10 7.38 -23.28
C ALA A 66 -32.32 7.45 -21.96
N LYS A 67 -33.04 7.82 -20.90
CA LYS A 67 -32.55 7.88 -19.51
C LYS A 67 -32.93 6.65 -18.69
N GLU A 68 -33.76 5.79 -19.25
CA GLU A 68 -34.20 4.56 -18.61
C GLU A 68 -34.16 3.41 -19.63
N ILE A 69 -33.74 2.23 -19.18
CA ILE A 69 -33.68 1.02 -20.00
C ILE A 69 -34.41 -0.10 -19.26
N GLU A 70 -35.45 -0.65 -19.88
CA GLU A 70 -36.22 -1.75 -19.30
C GLU A 70 -35.43 -3.06 -19.34
N VAL A 71 -35.45 -3.78 -18.23
CA VAL A 71 -34.71 -5.04 -18.03
C VAL A 71 -35.64 -6.10 -17.47
N ILE A 72 -35.34 -7.38 -17.75
CA ILE A 72 -36.19 -8.49 -17.32
C ILE A 72 -36.04 -8.76 -15.80
N ALA A 73 -34.86 -8.50 -15.24
CA ALA A 73 -34.52 -8.83 -13.86
C ALA A 73 -33.54 -7.78 -13.28
N PRO A 74 -33.74 -7.29 -12.04
CA PRO A 74 -32.93 -6.22 -11.46
C PRO A 74 -31.63 -6.72 -10.81
N GLU A 75 -31.55 -7.99 -10.40
CA GLU A 75 -30.51 -8.51 -9.48
C GLU A 75 -29.10 -8.33 -10.04
N TYR A 76 -28.93 -8.61 -11.33
CA TYR A 76 -27.63 -8.53 -12.01
C TYR A 76 -27.09 -7.10 -12.08
N PHE A 77 -27.98 -6.11 -12.25
CA PHE A 77 -27.62 -4.70 -12.35
C PHE A 77 -27.57 -4.00 -10.99
N ASN A 78 -28.30 -4.51 -10.00
CA ASN A 78 -28.40 -3.97 -8.65
C ASN A 78 -27.31 -4.48 -7.69
N GLN A 79 -26.40 -5.34 -8.14
CA GLN A 79 -25.19 -5.68 -7.39
C GLN A 79 -24.19 -4.52 -7.47
N GLN A 80 -24.19 -3.66 -6.44
CA GLN A 80 -23.41 -2.42 -6.37
C GLN A 80 -22.06 -2.57 -5.64
N GLN A 81 -21.90 -3.61 -4.80
CA GLN A 81 -20.68 -3.75 -3.97
C GLN A 81 -19.40 -4.00 -4.78
N ASN A 82 -19.49 -4.61 -5.96
CA ASN A 82 -18.36 -4.96 -6.83
C ASN A 82 -18.56 -4.46 -8.27
N ASN A 83 -19.13 -3.27 -8.41
CA ASN A 83 -19.46 -2.64 -9.69
C ASN A 83 -19.38 -1.13 -9.44
N ASN A 84 -18.25 -0.50 -9.73
CA ASN A 84 -17.94 0.88 -9.35
C ASN A 84 -18.37 1.88 -10.43
N LEU A 85 -18.31 1.46 -11.69
CA LEU A 85 -18.61 2.30 -12.85
C LEU A 85 -20.08 2.18 -13.27
N HIS A 86 -20.75 1.08 -12.91
CA HIS A 86 -22.15 0.80 -13.27
C HIS A 86 -22.38 0.92 -14.78
N THR A 87 -21.69 0.08 -15.56
CA THR A 87 -21.68 0.23 -17.02
C THR A 87 -22.25 -0.99 -17.71
N ILE A 88 -23.14 -0.75 -18.67
CA ILE A 88 -23.55 -1.75 -19.67
C ILE A 88 -22.97 -1.38 -21.03
N LYS A 89 -22.71 -2.39 -21.85
CA LYS A 89 -22.31 -2.27 -23.25
C LYS A 89 -23.43 -2.79 -24.13
N ILE A 90 -23.85 -1.98 -25.10
CA ILE A 90 -24.77 -2.38 -26.17
C ILE A 90 -24.09 -2.08 -27.49
N SER A 91 -23.80 -3.10 -28.29
CA SER A 91 -22.98 -2.97 -29.48
C SER A 91 -21.63 -2.27 -29.18
N GLN A 92 -21.41 -1.06 -29.66
CA GLN A 92 -20.20 -0.24 -29.41
C GLN A 92 -20.42 0.89 -28.40
N GLU A 93 -21.64 1.04 -27.88
CA GLU A 93 -21.96 2.08 -26.92
C GLU A 93 -21.80 1.58 -25.48
N LEU A 94 -21.15 2.40 -24.66
CA LEU A 94 -21.13 2.23 -23.22
C LEU A 94 -22.14 3.17 -22.57
N ILE A 95 -22.92 2.64 -21.64
CA ILE A 95 -23.97 3.37 -20.95
C ILE A 95 -23.73 3.20 -19.45
N ARG A 96 -23.50 4.30 -18.74
CA ARG A 96 -23.46 4.29 -17.28
C ARG A 96 -24.86 4.46 -16.70
N TYR A 97 -25.10 3.94 -15.52
CA TYR A 97 -26.38 4.08 -14.82
C TYR A 97 -26.19 4.33 -13.32
N LYS A 98 -27.19 4.95 -12.68
CA LYS A 98 -27.10 5.27 -11.24
C LYS A 98 -27.77 4.21 -10.37
N THR A 99 -28.98 3.80 -10.73
CA THR A 99 -29.79 2.89 -9.92
C THR A 99 -30.59 1.93 -10.79
N VAL A 100 -31.17 0.92 -10.15
CA VAL A 100 -32.09 -0.04 -10.78
C VAL A 100 -33.39 -0.01 -9.98
N SER A 101 -34.55 -0.04 -10.66
CA SER A 101 -35.83 -0.07 -9.96
C SER A 101 -36.01 -1.40 -9.20
N THR A 102 -36.68 -1.33 -8.04
CA THR A 102 -36.92 -2.48 -7.16
C THR A 102 -38.25 -3.19 -7.43
N THR A 103 -39.10 -2.59 -8.27
CA THR A 103 -40.41 -3.13 -8.65
C THR A 103 -40.54 -3.22 -10.17
N ALA A 104 -41.31 -4.21 -10.62
CA ALA A 104 -41.61 -4.40 -12.04
C ALA A 104 -42.52 -3.29 -12.59
N PRO A 105 -42.39 -2.88 -13.87
CA PRO A 105 -41.34 -3.31 -14.81
C PRO A 105 -39.96 -2.81 -14.36
N TYR A 106 -38.97 -3.70 -14.36
CA TYR A 106 -37.64 -3.37 -13.86
C TYR A 106 -36.90 -2.49 -14.86
N LYS A 107 -36.17 -1.49 -14.36
CA LYS A 107 -35.48 -0.52 -15.19
C LYS A 107 -34.11 -0.20 -14.63
N ILE A 108 -33.15 -0.06 -15.51
CA ILE A 108 -31.92 0.70 -15.27
C ILE A 108 -32.27 2.18 -15.40
N LEU A 109 -31.90 2.98 -14.41
CA LEU A 109 -32.32 4.37 -14.26
C LEU A 109 -31.12 5.32 -14.29
N ASP A 110 -31.40 6.56 -14.71
CA ASP A 110 -30.42 7.65 -14.82
C ASP A 110 -29.26 7.27 -15.76
N CYS A 111 -29.63 6.84 -16.96
CA CYS A 111 -28.67 6.39 -17.96
C CYS A 111 -27.90 7.57 -18.55
N GLN A 112 -26.57 7.51 -18.44
CA GLN A 112 -25.64 8.34 -19.19
C GLN A 112 -25.23 7.56 -20.45
N ARG A 113 -25.82 7.96 -21.57
CA ARG A 113 -25.54 7.46 -22.91
C ARG A 113 -24.18 7.95 -23.42
N GLY A 114 -23.54 7.19 -24.30
CA GLY A 114 -22.24 7.55 -24.88
C GLY A 114 -21.15 7.78 -23.82
N ALA A 115 -21.16 7.00 -22.75
CA ALA A 115 -20.15 7.12 -21.70
C ALA A 115 -18.75 6.72 -22.22
N PHE A 116 -17.71 7.24 -21.57
CA PHE A 116 -16.31 6.99 -21.91
C PHE A 116 -16.00 7.26 -23.40
N ASP A 117 -16.54 8.37 -23.91
CA ASP A 117 -16.36 8.86 -25.28
C ASP A 117 -16.88 7.91 -26.37
N THR A 118 -17.76 6.97 -26.03
CA THR A 118 -18.50 6.18 -27.03
C THR A 118 -19.60 6.99 -27.70
N SER A 119 -19.94 6.64 -28.93
CA SER A 119 -21.03 7.30 -29.65
C SER A 119 -22.39 6.76 -29.22
N THR A 120 -23.36 7.66 -29.04
CA THR A 120 -24.76 7.25 -28.80
C THR A 120 -25.34 6.62 -30.06
N ALA A 121 -26.10 5.53 -29.89
CA ALA A 121 -26.78 4.86 -30.98
C ALA A 121 -28.25 4.58 -30.64
N MET A 122 -29.07 4.35 -31.67
CA MET A 122 -30.37 3.71 -31.45
C MET A 122 -30.15 2.21 -31.35
N HIS A 123 -30.73 1.59 -30.32
CA HIS A 123 -30.68 0.14 -30.12
C HIS A 123 -32.08 -0.44 -30.26
N LYS A 124 -32.20 -1.62 -30.85
CA LYS A 124 -33.47 -2.29 -31.12
C LYS A 124 -33.78 -3.31 -30.04
N ALA A 125 -35.07 -3.57 -29.82
CA ALA A 125 -35.50 -4.76 -29.12
C ALA A 125 -34.83 -5.99 -29.76
N GLY A 126 -34.25 -6.86 -28.93
CA GLY A 126 -33.41 -7.96 -29.41
C GLY A 126 -31.90 -7.69 -29.37
N ASP A 127 -31.45 -6.44 -29.21
CA ASP A 127 -30.02 -6.19 -29.07
C ASP A 127 -29.49 -6.71 -27.73
N ILE A 128 -28.23 -7.13 -27.73
CA ILE A 128 -27.57 -7.67 -26.55
C ILE A 128 -26.95 -6.52 -25.75
N ALA A 129 -27.35 -6.42 -24.49
CA ALA A 129 -26.77 -5.56 -23.49
C ALA A 129 -25.99 -6.41 -22.47
N GLY A 130 -24.67 -6.23 -22.40
CA GLY A 130 -23.81 -6.90 -21.42
C GLY A 130 -23.42 -5.93 -20.30
N LYS A 131 -23.48 -6.35 -19.04
CA LYS A 131 -22.88 -5.57 -17.95
C LYS A 131 -21.37 -5.79 -17.97
N LEU A 132 -20.60 -4.72 -17.88
CA LEU A 132 -19.14 -4.81 -17.84
C LEU A 132 -18.66 -5.10 -16.42
N PHE A 133 -17.63 -5.94 -16.32
CA PHE A 133 -16.88 -6.15 -15.09
C PHE A 133 -15.89 -5.00 -14.93
N ASP A 134 -15.88 -4.37 -13.76
CA ASP A 134 -15.04 -3.22 -13.46
C ASP A 134 -14.28 -3.37 -12.14
N HIS A 135 -13.44 -2.38 -11.85
CA HIS A 135 -12.69 -2.27 -10.60
C HIS A 135 -12.83 -0.87 -9.99
N SER A 136 -12.51 -0.74 -8.70
CA SER A 136 -12.48 0.55 -7.98
C SER A 136 -11.39 1.50 -8.47
N TYR A 137 -10.50 1.02 -9.35
CA TYR A 137 -9.55 1.84 -10.11
C TYR A 137 -10.13 2.44 -11.39
N GLU A 138 -11.45 2.39 -11.55
CA GLU A 138 -12.16 2.99 -12.69
C GLU A 138 -11.75 2.38 -14.05
N VAL A 139 -11.49 1.07 -14.06
CA VAL A 139 -11.14 0.30 -15.27
C VAL A 139 -12.14 -0.81 -15.55
N PHE A 140 -12.23 -1.23 -16.82
CA PHE A 140 -12.95 -2.43 -17.25
C PHE A 140 -11.99 -3.59 -17.48
N PHE A 141 -12.41 -4.80 -17.16
CA PHE A 141 -11.61 -5.98 -17.40
C PHE A 141 -11.76 -6.51 -18.84
N PRO A 142 -10.65 -6.78 -19.54
CA PRO A 142 -10.68 -7.36 -20.86
C PRO A 142 -11.00 -8.85 -20.84
N ASP A 143 -11.61 -9.34 -21.93
CA ASP A 143 -11.69 -10.77 -22.19
C ASP A 143 -10.30 -11.35 -22.51
N ILE A 144 -10.21 -12.68 -22.66
CA ILE A 144 -8.92 -13.34 -22.89
C ILE A 144 -8.23 -12.86 -24.17
N ASN A 145 -8.95 -12.52 -25.25
CA ASN A 145 -8.31 -12.11 -26.50
C ASN A 145 -7.75 -10.69 -26.37
N MET A 146 -8.52 -9.78 -25.77
CA MET A 146 -8.09 -8.40 -25.52
C MET A 146 -6.96 -8.33 -24.47
N GLN A 147 -6.93 -9.25 -23.50
CA GLN A 147 -5.78 -9.42 -22.59
C GLN A 147 -4.49 -9.69 -23.37
N ARG A 148 -4.53 -10.65 -24.31
CA ARG A 148 -3.36 -10.98 -25.14
C ARG A 148 -2.93 -9.84 -26.07
N GLU A 149 -3.89 -9.10 -26.61
CA GLU A 149 -3.60 -7.88 -27.37
C GLU A 149 -2.90 -6.83 -26.49
N THR A 150 -3.41 -6.61 -25.28
CA THR A 150 -2.81 -5.69 -24.31
C THR A 150 -1.38 -6.08 -23.96
N ALA A 151 -1.12 -7.38 -23.74
CA ALA A 151 0.22 -7.90 -23.49
C ALA A 151 1.19 -7.60 -24.66
N LYS A 152 0.75 -7.79 -25.91
CA LYS A 152 1.55 -7.46 -27.10
C LYS A 152 1.79 -5.96 -27.26
N ASN A 153 0.83 -5.12 -26.87
CA ASN A 153 0.99 -3.67 -26.89
C ASN A 153 2.04 -3.22 -25.85
N ILE A 154 2.07 -3.83 -24.66
CA ILE A 154 3.13 -3.61 -23.66
C ILE A 154 4.50 -4.01 -24.25
N ALA A 155 4.61 -5.19 -24.85
CA ALA A 155 5.86 -5.63 -25.47
C ALA A 155 6.30 -4.70 -26.61
N THR A 156 5.36 -4.20 -27.41
CA THR A 156 5.63 -3.22 -28.48
C THR A 156 6.22 -1.93 -27.90
N LEU A 157 5.60 -1.38 -26.86
CA LEU A 157 6.11 -0.20 -26.15
C LEU A 157 7.53 -0.42 -25.64
N MET A 158 7.81 -1.55 -25.00
CA MET A 158 9.15 -1.86 -24.49
C MET A 158 10.17 -1.95 -25.63
N ASN A 159 9.83 -2.63 -26.72
CA ASN A 159 10.70 -2.77 -27.90
C ASN A 159 10.99 -1.42 -28.58
N GLU A 160 10.02 -0.52 -28.66
CA GLU A 160 10.17 0.79 -29.30
C GLU A 160 10.95 1.79 -28.45
N THR A 161 10.81 1.70 -27.13
CA THR A 161 11.41 2.66 -26.19
C THR A 161 12.74 2.20 -25.61
N GLY A 162 13.02 0.90 -25.66
CA GLY A 162 14.15 0.28 -24.97
C GLY A 162 13.95 0.16 -23.46
N VAL A 163 12.73 0.34 -22.94
CA VAL A 163 12.42 0.07 -21.53
C VAL A 163 12.69 -1.40 -21.23
N ASP A 164 13.50 -1.66 -20.22
CA ASP A 164 14.05 -2.96 -19.85
C ASP A 164 13.69 -3.36 -18.41
N HIS A 165 12.65 -2.74 -17.84
CA HIS A 165 12.17 -3.04 -16.50
C HIS A 165 10.63 -3.02 -16.46
N LEU A 166 10.02 -4.15 -16.11
CA LEU A 166 8.58 -4.33 -15.96
C LEU A 166 8.26 -5.07 -14.66
N ASP A 167 7.20 -4.68 -13.97
CA ASP A 167 6.68 -5.37 -12.79
C ASP A 167 5.22 -5.77 -13.02
N PHE A 168 4.90 -7.06 -12.92
CA PHE A 168 3.53 -7.57 -13.05
C PHE A 168 2.74 -7.38 -11.75
N ASP A 169 2.51 -6.13 -11.39
CA ASP A 169 1.63 -5.75 -10.29
C ASP A 169 0.17 -5.64 -10.75
N GLY A 170 -0.78 -6.10 -9.93
CA GLY A 170 -2.21 -6.17 -10.27
C GLY A 170 -2.58 -7.19 -11.36
N ILE A 171 -1.70 -8.15 -11.67
CA ILE A 171 -1.91 -9.18 -12.71
C ILE A 171 -3.13 -10.07 -12.42
N GLU A 172 -3.64 -10.07 -11.20
CA GLU A 172 -4.91 -10.72 -10.81
C GLU A 172 -6.11 -10.21 -11.60
N GLY A 173 -6.03 -9.02 -12.20
CA GLY A 173 -7.02 -8.57 -13.17
C GLY A 173 -7.22 -9.56 -14.32
N GLY A 174 -6.20 -10.37 -14.65
CA GLY A 174 -6.29 -11.44 -15.63
C GLY A 174 -7.35 -12.51 -15.30
N LEU A 175 -7.66 -12.70 -14.02
CA LEU A 175 -8.67 -13.66 -13.54
C LEU A 175 -10.08 -13.32 -14.05
N ALA A 176 -10.35 -12.05 -14.33
CA ALA A 176 -11.65 -11.59 -14.82
C ALA A 176 -12.02 -12.13 -16.21
N SER A 177 -11.05 -12.71 -16.95
CA SER A 177 -11.34 -13.44 -18.19
C SER A 177 -12.17 -14.72 -18.00
N GLY A 178 -12.31 -15.18 -16.74
CA GLY A 178 -12.97 -16.45 -16.41
C GLY A 178 -12.11 -17.69 -16.67
N GLN A 179 -10.86 -17.52 -17.09
CA GLN A 179 -9.93 -18.62 -17.37
C GLN A 179 -9.07 -19.02 -16.16
N GLY A 180 -9.30 -18.39 -15.00
CA GLY A 180 -8.49 -18.61 -13.80
C GLY A 180 -7.02 -18.27 -14.03
N ASP A 181 -6.13 -19.05 -13.40
CA ASP A 181 -4.68 -18.82 -13.42
C ASP A 181 -4.09 -18.81 -14.84
N TYR A 182 -4.66 -19.60 -15.75
CA TYR A 182 -4.26 -19.62 -17.16
C TYR A 182 -4.29 -18.23 -17.80
N GLY A 183 -5.31 -17.40 -17.51
CA GLY A 183 -5.41 -16.05 -18.07
C GLY A 183 -4.28 -15.14 -17.59
N THR A 184 -3.96 -15.20 -16.29
CA THR A 184 -2.88 -14.42 -15.68
C THR A 184 -1.50 -14.82 -16.19
N GLU A 185 -1.27 -16.12 -16.35
CA GLU A 185 0.00 -16.70 -16.79
C GLU A 185 0.23 -16.44 -18.27
N LEU A 186 -0.82 -16.59 -19.08
CA LEU A 186 -0.77 -16.31 -20.51
C LEU A 186 -0.48 -14.84 -20.80
N PHE A 187 -1.07 -13.90 -20.04
CA PHE A 187 -0.77 -12.49 -20.19
C PHE A 187 0.72 -12.20 -19.97
N ALA A 188 1.27 -12.66 -18.85
CA ALA A 188 2.68 -12.44 -18.52
C ALA A 188 3.60 -13.09 -19.57
N LYS A 189 3.26 -14.32 -19.99
CA LYS A 189 4.00 -15.05 -21.02
C LYS A 189 3.97 -14.35 -22.36
N ASP A 190 2.81 -13.85 -22.80
CA ASP A 190 2.69 -13.12 -24.06
C ASP A 190 3.53 -11.84 -24.04
N VAL A 191 3.64 -11.12 -22.91
CA VAL A 191 4.59 -9.99 -22.81
C VAL A 191 6.02 -10.51 -22.97
N TYR A 192 6.43 -11.47 -22.14
CA TYR A 192 7.80 -11.98 -22.09
C TYR A 192 8.29 -12.52 -23.44
N ASP A 193 7.49 -13.33 -24.14
CA ASP A 193 7.84 -13.92 -25.44
C ASP A 193 7.93 -12.87 -26.57
N ASN A 194 7.31 -11.69 -26.42
CA ASN A 194 7.26 -10.66 -27.46
C ASN A 194 8.24 -9.48 -27.23
N VAL A 195 8.84 -9.35 -26.04
CA VAL A 195 9.94 -8.40 -25.81
C VAL A 195 11.22 -8.97 -26.46
N LYS A 196 11.94 -8.15 -27.21
CA LYS A 196 13.04 -8.56 -28.11
C LYS A 196 14.44 -8.27 -27.54
N HIS A 197 14.51 -7.78 -26.32
CA HIS A 197 15.73 -7.49 -25.57
C HIS A 197 15.60 -8.01 -24.14
N ASP A 198 16.75 -8.15 -23.47
CA ASP A 198 16.78 -8.56 -22.07
C ASP A 198 16.08 -7.50 -21.20
N PHE A 199 15.28 -7.95 -20.24
CA PHE A 199 14.60 -7.05 -19.30
C PHE A 199 14.46 -7.68 -17.92
N LEU A 200 14.42 -6.84 -16.89
CA LEU A 200 14.10 -7.23 -15.52
C LEU A 200 12.59 -7.34 -15.36
N CYS A 201 12.15 -8.49 -14.88
CA CYS A 201 10.73 -8.80 -14.70
C CYS A 201 10.40 -9.04 -13.23
N GLY A 202 9.66 -8.13 -12.62
CA GLY A 202 9.09 -8.28 -11.29
C GLY A 202 7.70 -8.93 -11.31
N THR A 203 7.27 -9.43 -10.16
CA THR A 203 5.86 -9.78 -9.95
C THR A 203 5.48 -9.57 -8.49
N SER A 204 4.22 -9.21 -8.30
CA SER A 204 3.58 -9.14 -7.00
C SER A 204 3.08 -10.53 -6.55
N ARG A 205 3.11 -11.54 -7.43
CA ARG A 205 2.56 -12.88 -7.19
C ARG A 205 3.57 -14.02 -7.22
N SER A 206 3.69 -14.72 -6.08
CA SER A 206 4.58 -15.88 -5.87
C SER A 206 4.09 -17.23 -6.41
N LYS A 207 3.37 -17.25 -7.54
CA LYS A 207 2.94 -18.53 -8.16
C LYS A 207 4.12 -19.22 -8.87
N THR A 208 4.11 -20.55 -8.88
CA THR A 208 5.17 -21.38 -9.45
C THR A 208 5.48 -21.04 -10.92
N PHE A 209 4.46 -20.68 -11.71
CA PHE A 209 4.66 -20.33 -13.11
C PHE A 209 5.65 -19.17 -13.30
N PHE A 210 5.63 -18.15 -12.45
CA PHE A 210 6.50 -16.98 -12.62
C PHE A 210 7.98 -17.26 -12.35
N TRP A 211 8.33 -18.40 -11.75
CA TRP A 211 9.70 -18.72 -11.34
C TRP A 211 10.71 -18.72 -12.50
N HIS A 212 10.29 -19.12 -13.70
CA HIS A 212 11.16 -19.19 -14.87
C HIS A 212 11.25 -17.89 -15.68
N MET A 213 10.48 -16.86 -15.33
CA MET A 213 10.38 -15.61 -16.09
C MET A 213 10.76 -14.38 -15.24
N CYS A 214 10.31 -14.34 -13.99
CA CYS A 214 10.51 -13.18 -13.14
C CYS A 214 11.89 -13.22 -12.48
N SER A 215 12.60 -12.10 -12.59
CA SER A 215 13.91 -11.87 -11.98
C SER A 215 13.83 -11.67 -10.47
N TYR A 216 12.70 -11.16 -9.96
CA TYR A 216 12.50 -10.90 -8.54
C TYR A 216 11.01 -10.86 -8.19
N TYR A 217 10.69 -10.96 -6.90
CA TYR A 217 9.32 -10.85 -6.37
C TYR A 217 9.24 -9.62 -5.48
N ASN A 218 8.33 -8.71 -5.79
CA ASN A 218 8.31 -7.38 -5.20
C ASN A 218 6.93 -7.08 -4.65
N TRP A 219 6.71 -7.49 -3.40
CA TRP A 219 5.48 -7.24 -2.67
C TRP A 219 5.74 -6.37 -1.45
N GLY A 220 4.85 -5.40 -1.23
CA GLY A 220 4.87 -4.53 -0.07
C GLY A 220 4.40 -3.15 -0.46
N GLU A 221 3.22 -2.77 0.01
CA GLU A 221 2.57 -1.51 -0.32
C GLU A 221 3.04 -0.38 0.60
N PRO A 222 3.33 0.83 0.09
CA PRO A 222 3.70 1.99 0.91
C PRO A 222 2.48 2.84 1.30
N TRP A 223 1.25 2.38 1.03
CA TRP A 223 0.05 3.21 1.09
C TRP A 223 -0.56 3.35 2.49
N TYR A 224 -0.27 2.43 3.42
CA TYR A 224 -0.95 2.34 4.72
C TYR A 224 -0.10 2.79 5.91
N GLY A 225 1.09 3.31 5.66
CA GLY A 225 2.02 3.74 6.70
C GLY A 225 3.35 4.22 6.15
N GLY A 226 4.26 4.63 7.04
CA GLY A 226 5.63 4.98 6.67
C GLY A 226 6.51 3.74 6.48
N PHE A 227 7.83 3.99 6.48
CA PHE A 227 8.85 2.99 6.18
C PHE A 227 8.87 1.83 7.19
N SER A 228 8.56 2.11 8.45
CA SER A 228 8.57 1.16 9.57
C SER A 228 7.21 0.51 9.83
N GLU A 229 6.13 1.07 9.30
CA GLU A 229 4.77 0.63 9.62
C GLU A 229 4.14 -0.20 8.49
N SER A 230 4.32 0.22 7.23
CA SER A 230 3.54 -0.35 6.12
C SER A 230 4.05 -1.73 5.70
N MET A 231 3.30 -2.77 6.10
CA MET A 231 3.58 -4.19 5.78
C MET A 231 4.97 -4.67 6.22
N GLN A 232 5.57 -4.01 7.21
CA GLN A 232 6.97 -4.24 7.61
C GLN A 232 7.25 -5.69 8.00
N GLN A 233 6.40 -6.29 8.84
CA GLN A 233 6.58 -7.68 9.26
C GLN A 233 6.53 -8.65 8.06
N TYR A 234 5.59 -8.45 7.14
CA TYR A 234 5.46 -9.28 5.94
C TYR A 234 6.73 -9.22 5.07
N ARG A 235 7.28 -8.01 4.84
CA ARG A 235 8.52 -7.80 4.08
C ARG A 235 9.70 -8.53 4.70
N ILE A 236 9.74 -8.65 6.02
CA ILE A 236 10.79 -9.39 6.74
C ILE A 236 10.55 -10.90 6.65
N ASP A 237 9.33 -11.36 6.91
CA ASP A 237 8.99 -12.78 6.94
C ASP A 237 9.20 -13.47 5.59
N ILE A 238 8.99 -12.76 4.49
CA ILE A 238 9.15 -13.31 3.14
C ILE A 238 10.62 -13.50 2.72
N GLN A 239 11.58 -12.89 3.42
CA GLN A 239 13.00 -13.05 3.06
C GLN A 239 13.44 -14.52 3.15
N GLY A 240 12.94 -15.27 4.13
CA GLY A 240 13.22 -16.69 4.24
C GLY A 240 12.62 -17.52 3.10
N LEU A 241 11.55 -17.06 2.43
CA LEU A 241 11.02 -17.70 1.22
C LEU A 241 12.00 -17.50 0.05
N PHE A 242 12.53 -16.30 -0.13
CA PHE A 242 13.45 -15.99 -1.21
C PHE A 242 14.74 -16.80 -1.10
N GLU A 243 15.34 -16.83 0.09
CA GLU A 243 16.56 -17.62 0.37
C GLU A 243 16.38 -19.11 0.03
N ARG A 244 15.30 -19.74 0.51
CA ARG A 244 15.04 -21.17 0.27
C ARG A 244 14.82 -21.54 -1.20
N ASN A 245 14.46 -20.56 -2.02
CA ASN A 245 14.16 -20.76 -3.45
C ASN A 245 15.24 -20.16 -4.35
N TYR A 246 16.38 -19.73 -3.79
CA TYR A 246 17.47 -19.07 -4.52
C TYR A 246 17.01 -17.84 -5.33
N MET A 247 16.00 -17.14 -4.81
CA MET A 247 15.46 -15.92 -5.40
C MET A 247 16.14 -14.70 -4.80
N PRO A 248 16.37 -13.62 -5.58
CA PRO A 248 16.88 -12.37 -5.04
C PRO A 248 15.98 -11.83 -3.93
N HIS A 249 16.59 -11.42 -2.83
CA HIS A 249 15.89 -10.75 -1.74
C HIS A 249 15.34 -9.40 -2.21
N MET A 250 14.12 -9.07 -1.78
CA MET A 250 13.45 -7.82 -2.10
C MET A 250 12.60 -7.34 -0.92
N LEU A 251 12.62 -6.04 -0.64
CA LEU A 251 11.86 -5.45 0.46
C LEU A 251 10.52 -4.83 0.02
N GLY A 252 10.14 -4.90 -1.26
CA GLY A 252 8.90 -4.30 -1.74
C GLY A 252 9.05 -2.82 -2.13
N TRP A 253 7.91 -2.13 -2.23
CA TRP A 253 7.84 -0.72 -2.59
C TRP A 253 7.92 0.19 -1.36
N TYR A 254 8.67 1.28 -1.50
CA TYR A 254 8.77 2.39 -0.54
C TYR A 254 8.45 3.71 -1.24
N LEU A 255 7.87 4.67 -0.53
CA LEU A 255 7.50 5.97 -1.08
C LEU A 255 8.39 7.06 -0.51
N LEU A 256 9.15 7.75 -1.38
CA LEU A 256 9.84 8.98 -1.00
C LEU A 256 8.84 10.16 -1.06
N ALA A 257 8.39 10.59 0.11
CA ALA A 257 7.41 11.65 0.30
C ALA A 257 8.06 13.00 0.65
N GLU A 258 7.23 14.06 0.67
CA GLU A 258 7.64 15.44 0.98
C GLU A 258 8.27 15.58 2.39
N ASN A 259 7.89 14.70 3.31
CA ASN A 259 8.32 14.68 4.71
C ASN A 259 9.20 13.47 5.08
N THR A 260 9.64 12.67 4.10
CA THR A 260 10.57 11.56 4.38
C THR A 260 11.87 12.10 4.98
N THR A 261 12.30 11.50 6.09
CA THR A 261 13.52 11.87 6.80
C THR A 261 14.67 10.91 6.49
N LEU A 262 15.90 11.35 6.76
CA LEU A 262 17.08 10.49 6.61
C LEU A 262 16.97 9.24 7.48
N SER A 263 16.51 9.38 8.73
CA SER A 263 16.35 8.26 9.65
C SER A 263 15.41 7.18 9.11
N GLN A 264 14.29 7.58 8.47
CA GLN A 264 13.37 6.62 7.83
C GLN A 264 13.99 5.96 6.60
N MET A 265 14.75 6.71 5.80
CA MET A 265 15.44 6.17 4.64
C MET A 265 16.51 5.16 5.07
N GLU A 266 17.38 5.53 6.01
CA GLU A 266 18.42 4.64 6.55
C GLU A 266 17.83 3.45 7.30
N TRP A 267 16.64 3.58 7.88
CA TRP A 267 15.88 2.45 8.41
C TRP A 267 15.66 1.40 7.30
N MET A 268 15.19 1.77 6.12
CA MET A 268 15.01 0.80 5.03
C MET A 268 16.35 0.33 4.45
N LEU A 269 17.30 1.24 4.25
CA LEU A 269 18.60 0.92 3.65
C LEU A 269 19.43 -0.05 4.53
N ALA A 270 19.33 0.07 5.85
CA ALA A 270 19.91 -0.89 6.78
C ALA A 270 19.34 -2.29 6.56
N ARG A 271 18.02 -2.43 6.47
CA ARG A 271 17.36 -3.73 6.18
C ARG A 271 17.79 -4.27 4.82
N SER A 272 17.86 -3.41 3.81
CA SER A 272 18.34 -3.77 2.47
C SER A 272 19.77 -4.33 2.54
N ALA A 273 20.68 -3.65 3.22
CA ALA A 273 22.05 -4.11 3.43
C ALA A 273 22.14 -5.41 4.25
N GLY A 274 21.32 -5.56 5.28
CA GLY A 274 21.28 -6.73 6.14
C GLY A 274 20.83 -8.00 5.42
N TYR A 275 19.77 -7.91 4.62
CA TYR A 275 19.27 -9.03 3.81
C TYR A 275 19.97 -9.19 2.46
N GLY A 276 20.81 -8.23 2.06
CA GLY A 276 21.28 -8.15 0.67
C GLY A 276 20.14 -7.92 -0.32
N ALA A 277 19.06 -7.29 0.12
CA ALA A 277 17.81 -7.15 -0.61
C ALA A 277 17.77 -5.90 -1.49
N GLY A 278 17.15 -5.99 -2.67
CA GLY A 278 16.72 -4.81 -3.41
C GLY A 278 15.44 -4.20 -2.84
N PHE A 279 15.03 -3.05 -3.38
CA PHE A 279 13.79 -2.38 -3.04
C PHE A 279 13.33 -1.52 -4.23
N ALA A 280 12.02 -1.28 -4.35
CA ALA A 280 11.47 -0.36 -5.33
C ALA A 280 11.16 0.98 -4.65
N MET A 281 11.65 2.09 -5.20
CA MET A 281 11.41 3.42 -4.67
C MET A 281 10.45 4.20 -5.57
N VAL A 282 9.24 4.46 -5.08
CA VAL A 282 8.27 5.36 -5.71
C VAL A 282 8.70 6.79 -5.44
N ILE A 283 9.00 7.54 -6.51
CA ILE A 283 9.42 8.94 -6.42
C ILE A 283 8.53 9.78 -7.32
N LYS A 284 7.88 10.80 -6.73
CA LYS A 284 7.16 11.83 -7.49
C LYS A 284 8.03 13.08 -7.59
N SER A 285 8.11 13.68 -8.77
CA SER A 285 8.90 14.91 -9.00
C SER A 285 8.52 16.04 -8.02
N ALA A 286 7.22 16.19 -7.73
CA ALA A 286 6.73 17.17 -6.77
C ALA A 286 7.24 16.92 -5.34
N SER A 287 7.36 15.65 -4.93
CA SER A 287 7.81 15.27 -3.59
C SER A 287 9.28 15.59 -3.37
N ILE A 288 10.13 15.28 -4.36
CA ILE A 288 11.56 15.63 -4.33
C ILE A 288 11.77 17.14 -4.24
N LYS A 289 11.02 17.93 -5.02
CA LYS A 289 11.17 19.39 -5.05
C LYS A 289 10.78 20.06 -3.73
N LYS A 290 9.91 19.44 -2.94
CA LYS A 290 9.41 20.01 -1.67
C LYS A 290 10.09 19.43 -0.44
N ASN A 291 10.74 18.28 -0.55
CA ASN A 291 11.48 17.69 0.57
C ASN A 291 12.82 18.44 0.74
N PRO A 292 13.05 19.13 1.87
CA PRO A 292 14.27 19.93 2.07
C PRO A 292 15.55 19.08 2.17
N PHE A 293 15.41 17.77 2.37
CA PHE A 293 16.52 16.81 2.50
C PHE A 293 16.67 15.91 1.27
N ALA A 294 15.95 16.15 0.17
CA ALA A 294 15.89 15.23 -0.96
C ALA A 294 17.27 14.79 -1.48
N LEU A 295 18.22 15.73 -1.62
CA LEU A 295 19.57 15.39 -2.06
C LEU A 295 20.30 14.49 -1.07
N ASN A 296 20.21 14.79 0.24
CA ASN A 296 20.79 13.95 1.28
C ASN A 296 20.19 12.53 1.29
N LEU A 297 18.89 12.38 1.00
CA LEU A 297 18.24 11.07 0.90
C LEU A 297 18.77 10.27 -0.31
N LEU A 298 18.95 10.94 -1.46
CA LEU A 298 19.50 10.31 -2.67
C LEU A 298 20.97 9.93 -2.48
N ASP A 299 21.75 10.78 -1.80
CA ASP A 299 23.13 10.46 -1.42
C ASP A 299 23.16 9.25 -0.47
N ALA A 300 22.27 9.18 0.52
CA ALA A 300 22.17 8.02 1.40
C ALA A 300 21.88 6.72 0.62
N ILE A 301 20.93 6.74 -0.31
CA ILE A 301 20.66 5.60 -1.20
C ILE A 301 21.93 5.19 -1.94
N ARG A 302 22.64 6.15 -2.56
CA ARG A 302 23.89 5.88 -3.29
C ARG A 302 24.93 5.21 -2.40
N GLU A 303 25.19 5.77 -1.22
CA GLU A 303 26.26 5.28 -0.33
C GLU A 303 25.92 3.89 0.23
N TRP A 304 24.70 3.68 0.72
CA TRP A 304 24.26 2.39 1.23
C TRP A 304 24.24 1.31 0.14
N GLU A 305 23.74 1.61 -1.05
CA GLU A 305 23.73 0.66 -2.17
C GLU A 305 25.14 0.34 -2.66
N THR A 306 26.05 1.33 -2.68
CA THR A 306 27.46 1.10 -3.03
C THR A 306 28.12 0.18 -2.00
N ALA A 307 27.89 0.40 -0.71
CA ALA A 307 28.40 -0.46 0.36
C ALA A 307 27.82 -1.88 0.29
N ARG A 308 26.50 -2.01 0.05
CA ARG A 308 25.80 -3.29 -0.07
C ARG A 308 26.31 -4.10 -1.28
N ASN A 309 26.29 -3.50 -2.47
CA ASN A 309 26.73 -4.16 -3.70
C ASN A 309 28.23 -4.47 -3.70
N GLY A 310 29.03 -3.64 -3.03
CA GLY A 310 30.45 -3.88 -2.78
C GLY A 310 30.77 -4.88 -1.66
N LYS A 311 29.76 -5.50 -1.04
CA LYS A 311 29.92 -6.46 0.07
C LYS A 311 30.77 -5.90 1.23
N ALA A 312 30.54 -4.63 1.58
CA ALA A 312 31.34 -3.94 2.59
C ALA A 312 31.03 -4.36 4.05
N PHE A 313 29.87 -4.97 4.28
CA PHE A 313 29.39 -5.34 5.61
C PHE A 313 29.78 -6.78 5.99
N THR A 314 30.25 -6.99 7.21
CA THR A 314 30.50 -8.35 7.74
C THR A 314 29.18 -9.09 8.02
N LYS A 315 29.24 -10.40 8.24
CA LYS A 315 28.04 -11.19 8.58
C LYS A 315 27.40 -10.73 9.88
N GLU A 316 28.19 -10.40 10.89
CA GLU A 316 27.71 -9.88 12.18
C GLU A 316 27.04 -8.51 12.01
N GLN A 317 27.60 -7.65 11.15
CA GLN A 317 26.97 -6.37 10.80
C GLN A 317 25.64 -6.60 10.09
N GLN A 318 25.59 -7.50 9.10
CA GLN A 318 24.37 -7.85 8.39
C GLN A 318 23.27 -8.35 9.33
N GLU A 319 23.57 -9.22 10.29
CA GLU A 319 22.56 -9.71 11.23
C GLU A 319 21.97 -8.58 12.10
N ARG A 320 22.80 -7.63 12.57
CA ARG A 320 22.29 -6.47 13.33
C ARG A 320 21.47 -5.53 12.46
N LEU A 321 21.85 -5.37 11.20
CA LEU A 321 21.16 -4.53 10.22
C LEU A 321 19.75 -5.06 9.90
N LYS A 322 19.53 -6.39 9.95
CA LYS A 322 18.21 -7.01 9.74
C LYS A 322 17.19 -6.67 10.82
N ASP A 323 17.61 -6.40 12.05
CA ASP A 323 16.70 -6.15 13.16
C ASP A 323 16.04 -4.76 13.02
N PRO A 324 14.70 -4.68 12.87
CA PRO A 324 13.98 -3.43 12.70
C PRO A 324 14.02 -2.51 13.93
N LYS A 325 14.39 -3.04 15.11
CA LYS A 325 14.58 -2.23 16.33
C LYS A 325 15.88 -1.43 16.31
N ASN A 326 16.83 -1.83 15.48
CA ASN A 326 18.12 -1.16 15.38
C ASN A 326 18.07 -0.03 14.36
N GLU A 327 18.69 1.09 14.72
CA GLU A 327 18.87 2.27 13.88
C GLU A 327 20.34 2.48 13.55
N PHE A 328 20.63 2.91 12.32
CA PHE A 328 21.98 3.06 11.83
C PHE A 328 22.13 4.34 11.04
N HIS A 329 23.36 4.85 11.00
CA HIS A 329 23.81 5.88 10.09
C HIS A 329 25.06 5.40 9.36
N LEU A 330 25.12 5.60 8.05
CA LEU A 330 26.30 5.28 7.23
C LEU A 330 26.95 6.56 6.71
N GLU A 331 28.22 6.78 7.07
CA GLU A 331 28.98 7.95 6.68
C GLU A 331 30.18 7.55 5.82
N LYS A 332 30.31 8.10 4.61
CA LYS A 332 31.47 7.86 3.75
C LYS A 332 32.71 8.53 4.34
N ILE A 333 33.77 7.75 4.53
CA ILE A 333 35.08 8.25 5.02
C ILE A 333 36.20 8.12 3.99
N GLY A 334 35.93 7.49 2.86
CA GLY A 334 36.86 7.33 1.75
C GLY A 334 36.25 6.44 0.66
N ASP A 335 36.95 6.27 -0.45
CA ASP A 335 36.45 5.42 -1.53
C ASP A 335 36.40 3.95 -1.08
N GLY A 336 35.22 3.36 -1.19
CA GLY A 336 34.94 2.00 -0.73
C GLY A 336 35.02 1.83 0.80
N LYS A 337 34.93 2.91 1.59
CA LYS A 337 35.04 2.88 3.06
C LYS A 337 34.01 3.80 3.74
N TRP A 338 33.36 3.28 4.76
CA TRP A 338 32.34 4.00 5.54
C TRP A 338 32.47 3.72 7.03
N ASN A 339 31.99 4.65 7.85
CA ASN A 339 31.66 4.43 9.24
C ASN A 339 30.18 4.04 9.34
N LEU A 340 29.92 2.87 9.91
CA LEU A 340 28.58 2.42 10.30
C LEU A 340 28.39 2.72 11.79
N THR A 341 27.51 3.68 12.10
CA THR A 341 27.17 4.03 13.47
C THR A 341 25.81 3.45 13.85
N GLN A 342 25.78 2.63 14.90
CA GLN A 342 24.54 2.11 15.49
C GLN A 342 24.05 3.05 16.59
N TYR A 343 22.74 3.27 16.62
CA TYR A 343 22.06 4.02 17.65
C TYR A 343 21.10 3.12 18.43
N ALA A 344 20.84 3.51 19.68
CA ALA A 344 19.70 3.02 20.44
C ALA A 344 18.90 4.19 21.01
N ALA A 345 17.59 3.97 21.15
CA ALA A 345 16.68 4.89 21.78
C ALA A 345 16.35 4.42 23.19
N SER A 346 16.08 5.36 24.08
CA SER A 346 15.51 5.06 25.39
C SER A 346 14.04 4.63 25.23
N PRO A 347 13.44 4.07 26.30
CA PRO A 347 11.98 4.06 26.42
C PRO A 347 11.39 5.47 26.23
N VAL A 348 10.11 5.55 25.87
CA VAL A 348 9.38 6.81 25.86
C VAL A 348 9.02 7.18 27.29
N PHE A 349 9.49 8.35 27.72
CA PHE A 349 9.18 8.92 29.01
C PHE A 349 8.01 9.89 28.87
N VAL A 350 7.00 9.76 29.74
CA VAL A 350 5.75 10.52 29.63
C VAL A 350 5.61 11.49 30.80
N ARG A 351 5.28 12.75 30.50
CA ARG A 351 4.90 13.78 31.48
C ARG A 351 3.50 14.30 31.14
N GLU A 352 2.55 14.09 32.05
CA GLU A 352 1.15 14.53 31.92
C GLU A 352 0.81 15.53 33.00
N LYS A 353 -0.01 16.55 32.72
CA LYS A 353 -0.48 17.48 33.77
C LYS A 353 -1.11 16.70 34.92
N PHE A 354 -0.65 16.96 36.14
CA PHE A 354 -1.23 16.40 37.36
C PHE A 354 -1.51 17.53 38.35
N ILE A 355 -2.55 17.39 39.15
CA ILE A 355 -2.92 18.33 40.20
C ILE A 355 -2.23 17.86 41.49
N ARG A 356 -1.38 18.71 42.06
CA ARG A 356 -0.66 18.43 43.33
C ARG A 356 -1.21 19.26 44.47
N GLN A 357 -0.95 18.80 45.69
CA GLN A 357 -1.18 19.58 46.91
C GLN A 357 -0.09 20.66 47.06
N PRO A 358 -0.38 21.77 47.77
CA PRO A 358 0.62 22.80 48.04
C PRO A 358 1.88 22.22 48.70
N GLY A 359 3.05 22.45 48.08
CA GLY A 359 4.35 22.01 48.58
C GLY A 359 4.91 20.72 47.95
N GLU A 360 4.13 20.00 47.14
CA GLU A 360 4.67 18.88 46.35
C GLU A 360 5.40 19.38 45.09
N PRO A 361 6.49 18.72 44.66
CA PRO A 361 7.17 19.07 43.43
C PRO A 361 6.28 18.89 42.20
N THR A 362 6.30 19.87 41.30
CA THR A 362 5.55 19.85 40.02
C THR A 362 6.30 19.14 38.90
N HIS A 363 7.56 18.80 39.10
CA HIS A 363 8.37 18.11 38.10
C HIS A 363 8.11 16.61 38.07
N THR A 364 8.53 15.94 37.01
CA THR A 364 8.64 14.48 36.96
C THR A 364 10.09 14.07 36.88
N THR A 365 10.44 13.03 37.63
CA THR A 365 11.78 12.46 37.66
C THR A 365 11.77 11.09 37.02
N TRP A 366 12.68 10.87 36.07
CA TRP A 366 12.94 9.59 35.44
C TRP A 366 14.35 9.15 35.79
N ASN A 367 14.50 7.90 36.23
CA ASN A 367 15.81 7.29 36.42
C ASN A 367 16.03 6.31 35.27
N TYR A 368 17.13 6.47 34.53
CA TYR A 368 17.42 5.66 33.37
C TYR A 368 18.89 5.26 33.35
N ASN A 369 19.14 3.96 33.18
CA ASN A 369 20.47 3.45 32.88
C ASN A 369 20.66 3.47 31.37
N GLN A 370 21.51 4.36 30.89
CA GLN A 370 21.78 4.54 29.47
C GLN A 370 23.06 3.80 29.07
N GLU A 371 23.02 3.07 27.95
CA GLU A 371 24.09 2.16 27.53
C GLU A 371 24.98 2.72 26.41
N TRP A 372 24.72 3.93 25.94
CA TRP A 372 25.43 4.57 24.84
C TRP A 372 26.82 5.07 25.24
N LYS A 373 27.66 5.32 24.23
CA LYS A 373 28.94 6.02 24.42
C LYS A 373 28.71 7.44 24.91
N GLU A 374 29.71 7.97 25.60
CA GLU A 374 29.71 9.36 26.04
C GLU A 374 29.50 10.31 24.84
N GLN A 375 28.46 11.14 24.92
CA GLN A 375 28.10 12.08 23.86
C GLN A 375 27.16 13.20 24.37
N PRO A 376 27.07 14.34 23.68
CA PRO A 376 26.02 15.31 23.93
C PRO A 376 24.63 14.68 23.81
N LEU A 377 23.75 15.00 24.76
CA LEU A 377 22.39 14.47 24.82
C LEU A 377 21.62 14.75 23.53
N GLN A 378 21.10 13.69 22.91
CA GLN A 378 20.17 13.80 21.78
C GLN A 378 18.78 13.39 22.24
N PHE A 379 17.77 14.14 21.81
CA PHE A 379 16.41 13.89 22.24
C PHE A 379 15.36 14.35 21.22
N ARG A 380 14.19 13.72 21.35
CA ARG A 380 12.94 14.08 20.71
C ARG A 380 11.90 14.33 21.78
N LEU A 381 11.23 15.47 21.68
CA LEU A 381 10.14 15.87 22.55
C LEU A 381 8.89 16.07 21.69
N SER A 382 7.87 15.24 21.89
CA SER A 382 6.60 15.29 21.14
C SER A 382 5.47 15.69 22.06
N ILE A 383 4.60 16.60 21.62
CA ILE A 383 3.41 16.98 22.38
C ILE A 383 2.22 16.16 21.89
N ASN A 384 1.80 15.17 22.66
CA ASN A 384 0.70 14.28 22.31
C ASN A 384 -0.61 14.76 22.95
N GLY A 385 -1.63 15.05 22.13
CA GLY A 385 -2.93 15.54 22.58
C GLY A 385 -3.77 16.03 21.42
N LYS A 386 -5.04 16.35 21.67
CA LYS A 386 -5.95 16.95 20.67
C LYS A 386 -5.74 18.47 20.56
N GLU A 387 -5.54 19.12 21.70
CA GLU A 387 -5.44 20.57 21.84
C GLU A 387 -4.50 20.96 23.00
N GLY A 388 -4.36 22.27 23.22
CA GLY A 388 -3.52 22.83 24.27
C GLY A 388 -2.05 23.00 23.87
N THR A 389 -1.29 23.59 24.79
CA THR A 389 0.12 23.95 24.61
C THR A 389 0.95 23.56 25.82
N VAL A 390 2.24 23.41 25.59
CA VAL A 390 3.27 23.21 26.61
C VAL A 390 4.33 24.29 26.45
N SER A 391 4.65 24.97 27.55
CA SER A 391 5.62 26.06 27.60
C SER A 391 6.53 25.91 28.84
N GLU A 392 7.52 26.80 28.97
CA GLU A 392 8.46 26.83 30.10
C GLU A 392 9.16 25.48 30.34
N ILE A 393 9.45 24.74 29.26
CA ILE A 393 10.01 23.39 29.36
C ILE A 393 11.46 23.47 29.83
N LYS A 394 11.72 22.88 30.99
CA LYS A 394 13.03 22.81 31.64
C LYS A 394 13.36 21.35 31.92
N MET A 395 14.55 20.94 31.53
CA MET A 395 15.06 19.61 31.78
C MET A 395 16.36 19.73 32.57
N GLN A 396 16.50 18.93 33.61
CA GLN A 396 17.73 18.85 34.39
C GLN A 396 18.24 17.41 34.39
N LEU A 397 19.53 17.26 34.13
CA LEU A 397 20.25 16.00 34.18
C LEU A 397 21.13 15.94 35.42
N ASP A 398 21.04 14.83 36.16
CA ASP A 398 21.83 14.49 37.35
C ASP A 398 21.84 15.60 38.42
N ASN A 399 20.73 16.30 38.57
CA ASN A 399 20.56 17.44 39.48
C ASN A 399 21.59 18.57 39.26
N TYR A 400 22.21 18.65 38.07
CA TYR A 400 23.29 19.58 37.79
C TYR A 400 23.10 20.33 36.47
N ALA A 401 23.08 19.61 35.35
CA ALA A 401 23.06 20.24 34.04
C ALA A 401 21.63 20.58 33.61
N GLU A 402 21.38 21.84 33.28
CA GLU A 402 20.03 22.33 32.95
C GLU A 402 19.93 22.71 31.46
N ILE A 403 18.86 22.26 30.82
CA ILE A 403 18.46 22.60 29.46
C ILE A 403 17.13 23.34 29.54
N LYS A 404 17.11 24.61 29.14
CA LYS A 404 15.89 25.38 28.97
C LYS A 404 15.52 25.39 27.50
N LEU A 405 14.28 25.04 27.18
CA LEU A 405 13.74 25.13 25.83
C LEU A 405 12.90 26.41 25.75
N PRO A 406 13.37 27.49 25.10
CA PRO A 406 12.72 28.80 25.11
C PRO A 406 11.56 28.86 24.09
N LEU A 407 10.63 27.91 24.19
CA LEU A 407 9.60 27.73 23.18
C LEU A 407 8.30 27.20 23.77
N GLU A 408 7.23 27.49 23.04
CA GLU A 408 5.91 26.91 23.24
C GLU A 408 5.62 25.93 22.11
N LEU A 409 5.12 24.74 22.46
CA LEU A 409 4.71 23.71 21.52
C LEU A 409 3.22 23.43 21.69
N SER A 410 2.51 23.44 20.57
CA SER A 410 1.12 23.02 20.51
C SER A 410 0.99 21.50 20.41
N ALA A 411 -0.16 20.96 20.81
CA ALA A 411 -0.49 19.55 20.59
C ALA A 411 -0.30 19.12 19.13
N GLY A 412 0.49 18.07 18.92
CA GLY A 412 0.94 17.53 17.63
C GLY A 412 2.31 18.02 17.17
N GLU A 413 2.89 19.06 17.79
CA GLU A 413 4.22 19.54 17.43
C GLU A 413 5.34 18.72 18.09
N THR A 414 6.53 18.77 17.49
CA THR A 414 7.71 18.03 17.97
C THR A 414 8.96 18.90 17.93
N ALA A 415 9.79 18.84 18.97
CA ALA A 415 11.14 19.40 18.99
C ALA A 415 12.20 18.28 18.97
N VAL A 416 13.26 18.45 18.18
CA VAL A 416 14.35 17.48 18.03
C VAL A 416 15.70 18.17 18.19
N CYS A 417 16.55 17.62 19.05
CA CYS A 417 17.94 18.02 19.22
C CYS A 417 18.85 16.82 18.90
N ASP A 418 19.82 17.02 18.01
CA ASP A 418 20.77 16.01 17.54
C ASP A 418 22.11 16.04 18.31
N GLY A 419 22.12 16.63 19.51
CA GLY A 419 23.32 16.83 20.33
C GLY A 419 24.11 18.09 19.97
N THR A 420 23.67 18.85 18.96
CA THR A 420 24.19 20.19 18.67
C THR A 420 23.41 21.27 19.43
N ALA A 421 23.86 22.52 19.35
CA ALA A 421 23.09 23.65 19.88
C ALA A 421 21.82 23.95 19.04
N SER A 422 21.58 23.25 17.93
CA SER A 422 20.41 23.45 17.09
C SER A 422 19.22 22.63 17.57
N LEU A 423 18.08 23.28 17.73
CA LEU A 423 16.80 22.67 18.08
C LEU A 423 15.80 22.86 16.94
N LYS A 424 15.45 21.76 16.27
CA LYS A 424 14.54 21.75 15.12
C LYS A 424 13.11 21.51 15.58
N ILE A 425 12.17 22.34 15.13
CA ILE A 425 10.76 22.28 15.53
C ILE A 425 9.93 21.90 14.33
N TYR A 426 9.08 20.88 14.49
CA TYR A 426 8.21 20.35 13.46
C TYR A 426 6.74 20.58 13.82
N ASP A 427 5.94 20.96 12.82
CA ASP A 427 4.50 21.14 12.97
C ASP A 427 3.76 19.79 13.09
N LYS A 428 2.43 19.85 13.27
CA LYS A 428 1.55 18.67 13.38
C LYS A 428 1.58 17.74 12.16
N LYS A 429 2.09 18.20 11.02
CA LYS A 429 2.23 17.42 9.78
C LYS A 429 3.65 16.90 9.59
N GLY A 430 4.55 17.14 10.56
CA GLY A 430 5.95 16.74 10.52
C GLY A 430 6.81 17.62 9.61
N LYS A 431 6.35 18.81 9.22
CA LYS A 431 7.15 19.76 8.44
C LYS A 431 7.99 20.63 9.37
N LEU A 432 9.26 20.87 9.00
CA LEU A 432 10.11 21.80 9.73
C LEU A 432 9.46 23.20 9.74
N ARG A 433 9.06 23.64 10.93
CA ARG A 433 8.40 24.92 11.21
C ARG A 433 9.43 25.99 11.53
N ASP A 434 10.41 25.65 12.35
CA ASP A 434 11.40 26.60 12.88
C ASP A 434 12.69 25.87 13.31
N THR A 435 13.78 26.61 13.45
CA THR A 435 15.04 26.13 14.02
C THR A 435 15.58 27.16 14.99
N GLN A 436 15.69 26.78 16.26
CA GLN A 436 16.17 27.65 17.33
C GLN A 436 17.56 27.24 17.78
N GLN A 437 18.30 28.16 18.38
CA GLN A 437 19.58 27.88 19.01
C GLN A 437 19.39 27.78 20.52
N LEU A 438 19.88 26.67 21.08
CA LEU A 438 20.02 26.50 22.51
C LEU A 438 21.10 27.44 23.04
N PRO A 439 20.97 27.95 24.27
CA PRO A 439 21.93 28.88 24.86
C PRO A 439 23.31 28.25 25.09
N ALA A 440 23.38 26.93 25.15
CA ALA A 440 24.60 26.14 25.27
C ALA A 440 24.42 24.79 24.56
N LEU A 441 25.53 24.07 24.37
CA LEU A 441 25.47 22.68 23.91
C LEU A 441 24.69 21.82 24.92
N PRO A 442 23.94 20.81 24.45
CA PRO A 442 23.35 19.81 25.32
C PRO A 442 24.42 19.16 26.21
N PRO A 443 24.08 18.82 27.47
CA PRO A 443 25.01 18.19 28.38
C PRO A 443 25.50 16.86 27.84
N VAL A 444 26.75 16.54 28.15
CA VAL A 444 27.34 15.25 27.81
C VAL A 444 26.83 14.19 28.79
N VAL A 445 26.40 13.05 28.27
CA VAL A 445 25.90 11.92 29.04
C VAL A 445 26.83 10.73 28.84
N ALA A 446 27.41 10.23 29.93
CA ALA A 446 28.32 9.08 29.95
C ALA A 446 27.55 7.78 30.21
N ASN A 447 28.13 6.61 29.91
CA ASN A 447 27.46 5.32 30.18
C ASN A 447 27.13 5.16 31.68
N GLY A 448 25.90 4.75 32.00
CA GLY A 448 25.48 4.48 33.37
C GLY A 448 24.11 5.06 33.75
N ASN A 449 23.90 5.14 35.08
CA ASN A 449 22.64 5.61 35.65
C ASN A 449 22.57 7.14 35.67
N HIS A 450 21.46 7.67 35.16
CA HIS A 450 21.17 9.10 35.16
C HIS A 450 19.79 9.39 35.74
N THR A 451 19.68 10.55 36.36
CA THR A 451 18.41 11.13 36.81
C THR A 451 18.04 12.29 35.88
N ILE A 452 16.87 12.21 35.27
CA ILE A 452 16.33 13.24 34.38
C ILE A 452 15.10 13.83 35.04
N ILE A 453 15.11 15.13 35.29
CA ILE A 453 13.99 15.88 35.84
C ILE A 453 13.43 16.77 34.74
N ILE A 454 12.11 16.73 34.53
CA ILE A 454 11.42 17.64 33.61
C ILE A 454 10.34 18.43 34.34
N ASP A 455 10.31 19.74 34.06
CA ASP A 455 9.27 20.65 34.53
C ASP A 455 8.79 21.53 33.37
N CYS A 456 7.50 21.89 33.41
CA CYS A 456 6.84 22.59 32.31
C CYS A 456 5.46 23.10 32.73
N SER A 457 4.92 24.05 31.96
CA SER A 457 3.55 24.55 32.10
C SER A 457 2.64 23.95 31.03
N PHE A 458 1.39 23.66 31.40
CA PHE A 458 0.38 23.07 30.52
C PHE A 458 -0.86 23.97 30.44
N GLU A 459 -1.27 24.33 29.22
CA GLU A 459 -2.49 25.06 28.92
C GLU A 459 -3.45 24.24 28.03
N GLY A 460 -4.75 24.54 28.09
CA GLY A 460 -5.82 23.80 27.41
C GLY A 460 -6.85 23.19 28.38
N GLU A 461 -8.08 22.96 27.91
CA GLU A 461 -9.13 22.28 28.68
C GLU A 461 -8.79 20.80 28.85
N GLU A 462 -8.37 20.16 27.76
CA GLU A 462 -7.73 18.83 27.75
C GLU A 462 -6.21 18.98 27.51
N PRO A 463 -5.42 19.24 28.57
CA PRO A 463 -4.00 19.55 28.42
C PRO A 463 -3.25 18.36 27.80
N PRO A 464 -2.32 18.63 26.87
CA PRO A 464 -1.58 17.58 26.20
C PRO A 464 -0.55 16.93 27.13
N LYS A 465 0.09 15.89 26.64
CA LYS A 465 1.17 15.14 27.31
C LYS A 465 2.48 15.37 26.58
N ILE A 466 3.58 15.42 27.31
CA ILE A 466 4.92 15.38 26.72
C ILE A 466 5.35 13.93 26.63
N GLU A 467 5.74 13.50 25.44
CA GLU A 467 6.45 12.25 25.18
C GLU A 467 7.91 12.56 24.83
N MET A 468 8.81 12.15 25.71
CA MET A 468 10.23 12.43 25.64
C MET A 468 10.98 11.14 25.34
N GLN A 469 11.81 11.13 24.31
CA GLN A 469 12.66 10.00 23.97
C GLN A 469 14.10 10.47 23.70
N PHE A 470 15.06 9.78 24.29
CA PHE A 470 16.47 10.05 24.13
C PHE A 470 17.09 9.05 23.16
N LYS A 471 18.16 9.44 22.48
CA LYS A 471 18.87 8.60 21.53
C LYS A 471 20.38 8.81 21.68
N GLY A 472 21.15 7.74 21.51
CA GLY A 472 22.61 7.84 21.53
C GLY A 472 23.30 6.80 20.66
N LYS A 473 24.52 7.12 20.27
CA LYS A 473 25.48 6.25 19.58
C LYS A 473 25.92 5.10 20.50
N LEU A 474 25.60 3.87 20.13
CA LEU A 474 26.09 2.65 20.79
C LEU A 474 27.51 2.32 20.34
N ALA A 475 27.70 2.23 19.03
CA ALA A 475 28.97 1.82 18.43
C ALA A 475 29.17 2.49 17.08
N THR A 476 30.43 2.68 16.70
CA THR A 476 30.83 3.09 15.35
C THR A 476 31.91 2.11 14.91
N GLU A 477 31.67 1.48 13.76
CA GLU A 477 32.55 0.49 13.17
C GLU A 477 32.86 0.88 11.73
N THR A 478 34.06 0.56 11.25
CA THR A 478 34.39 0.76 9.84
C THR A 478 33.90 -0.44 9.03
N CYS A 479 33.27 -0.16 7.89
CA CYS A 479 32.95 -1.14 6.85
C CYS A 479 33.63 -0.73 5.55
N ALA A 480 34.10 -1.71 4.77
CA ALA A 480 34.90 -1.45 3.58
C ALA A 480 34.73 -2.54 2.54
N ILE A 481 34.71 -2.16 1.26
CA ILE A 481 34.75 -3.11 0.14
C ILE A 481 36.06 -3.89 0.24
N SER A 482 35.95 -5.21 0.36
CA SER A 482 37.11 -6.11 0.31
C SER A 482 37.68 -6.06 -1.11
N LYS A 483 38.98 -5.77 -1.23
CA LYS A 483 39.70 -5.76 -2.51
C LYS A 483 39.86 -7.16 -3.10
#